data_AF-L0A3G8-F1
#
_entry.id   AF-L0A3G8-F1
#
_cell.length_a   1.000
_cell.length_b   1.000
_cell.length_c   1.000
_cell.angle_alpha   90.00
_cell.angle_beta   90.00
_cell.angle_gamma   90.00
#
_symmetry.space_group_name_H-M   'P 1'
#
loop_
_entity.id
_entity.type
_entity.pdbx_description
1 polymer ?
#
loop_
_entity_poly.entity_id
_entity_poly.type
_entity_poly.pdbx_seq_one_letter_code
_entity_poly.pdbx_strand_id
1 'polypeptide(L)'
;MSDADWDQLFDEQHERPPGATPAQLEQLNVNLFRPFSTRELAEANIVTVMDAQHIAALKDDAPQLLATAQRSPAHSWVLPKRQLPITFLDLLRWSDGPIVAHKKLFLQFFTTSGINGIREMLLAYHFPKYLPGFVPFALDGCGNFAAFDMRGAPANGEYPIVAMSSGNLFEDDAVVVADNFVEFCYGSRSLESYLFD
;
A
#
# COMPACT_ATOMS: atom_id res chain seq x y z
N MET A 1 -14.09 17.07 6.89
CA MET A 1 -13.51 17.52 5.61
C MET A 1 -12.19 18.15 5.98
N SER A 2 -11.10 17.68 5.40
CA SER A 2 -9.79 18.28 5.57
C SER A 2 -9.77 19.64 4.89
N ASP A 3 -9.01 20.59 5.45
CA ASP A 3 -8.84 21.94 4.90
C ASP A 3 -7.79 22.01 3.78
N ALA A 4 -7.30 20.87 3.28
CA ALA A 4 -6.29 20.83 2.23
C ALA A 4 -6.88 21.21 0.87
N ASP A 5 -6.31 22.25 0.25
CA ASP A 5 -6.60 22.63 -1.14
C ASP A 5 -5.67 21.85 -2.07
N TRP A 6 -6.11 20.65 -2.50
CA TRP A 6 -5.31 19.76 -3.33
C TRP A 6 -4.95 20.34 -4.69
N ASP A 7 -5.78 21.24 -5.24
CA ASP A 7 -5.50 21.89 -6.52
C ASP A 7 -4.35 22.90 -6.40
N GLN A 8 -4.18 23.53 -5.25
CA GLN A 8 -3.08 24.46 -4.98
C GLN A 8 -1.83 23.80 -4.38
N LEU A 9 -1.98 22.63 -3.75
CA LEU A 9 -0.88 21.95 -3.09
C LEU A 9 0.11 21.37 -4.09
N PHE A 10 -0.38 20.68 -5.13
CA PHE A 10 0.49 20.03 -6.11
C PHE A 10 0.88 20.98 -7.24
N ASP A 11 2.18 21.16 -7.44
CA ASP A 11 2.74 22.04 -8.48
C ASP A 11 2.45 21.50 -9.88
N GLU A 12 2.48 20.16 -10.02
CA GLU A 12 2.22 19.45 -11.28
C GLU A 12 1.18 18.34 -11.07
N GLN A 13 0.23 18.23 -12.00
CA GLN A 13 -0.83 17.23 -12.00
C GLN A 13 -0.76 16.45 -13.32
N HIS A 14 0.12 15.44 -13.39
CA HIS A 14 0.37 14.66 -14.61
C HIS A 14 -0.85 13.82 -15.01
N GLU A 15 -1.50 13.19 -14.04
CA GLU A 15 -2.76 12.50 -14.22
C GLU A 15 -3.72 12.86 -13.08
N ARG A 16 -4.95 13.26 -13.45
CA ARG A 16 -6.01 13.54 -12.49
C ARG A 16 -7.32 12.87 -12.92
N PRO A 17 -7.47 11.56 -12.68
CA PRO A 17 -8.73 10.86 -12.90
C PRO A 17 -9.87 11.49 -12.10
N PRO A 18 -11.13 11.23 -12.47
CA PRO A 18 -12.27 11.61 -11.64
C PRO A 18 -12.11 11.11 -10.20
N GLY A 19 -12.56 11.91 -9.25
CA GLY A 19 -12.61 11.53 -7.84
C GLY A 19 -13.46 10.29 -7.59
N ALA A 20 -13.06 9.52 -6.58
CA ALA A 20 -13.79 8.35 -6.13
C ALA A 20 -15.18 8.74 -5.61
N THR A 21 -16.20 8.01 -6.06
CA THR A 21 -17.57 8.16 -5.58
C THR A 21 -17.69 7.70 -4.12
N PRO A 22 -18.72 8.15 -3.37
CA PRO A 22 -18.98 7.67 -2.03
C PRO A 22 -19.07 6.13 -1.94
N ALA A 23 -19.67 5.48 -2.95
CA ALA A 23 -19.77 4.02 -3.01
C ALA A 23 -18.41 3.33 -3.19
N GLN A 24 -17.50 3.90 -3.99
CA GLN A 24 -16.14 3.36 -4.14
C GLN A 24 -15.35 3.47 -2.82
N LEU A 25 -15.48 4.59 -2.11
CA LEU A 25 -14.80 4.79 -0.82
C LEU A 25 -15.36 3.88 0.28
N GLU A 26 -16.67 3.66 0.30
CA GLU A 26 -17.30 2.67 1.18
C GLU A 26 -16.80 1.27 0.87
N GLN A 27 -16.75 0.90 -0.42
CA GLN A 27 -16.26 -0.40 -0.86
C GLN A 27 -14.77 -0.60 -0.53
N LEU A 28 -13.95 0.44 -0.65
CA LEU A 28 -12.55 0.43 -0.21
C LEU A 28 -12.47 0.14 1.30
N ASN A 29 -13.21 0.88 2.13
CA ASN A 29 -13.21 0.70 3.58
C ASN A 29 -13.66 -0.71 4.01
N VAL A 30 -14.64 -1.28 3.33
CA VAL A 30 -15.12 -2.66 3.59
C VAL A 30 -14.09 -3.70 3.18
N ASN A 31 -13.41 -3.52 2.04
CA ASN A 31 -12.55 -4.55 1.46
C ASN A 31 -11.10 -4.47 1.89
N LEU A 32 -10.54 -3.29 2.13
CA LEU A 32 -9.10 -3.12 2.25
C LEU A 32 -8.49 -4.08 3.27
N PHE A 33 -9.16 -4.23 4.41
CA PHE A 33 -8.68 -5.02 5.54
C PHE A 33 -9.39 -6.36 5.76
N ARG A 34 -10.27 -6.77 4.84
CA ARG A 34 -10.88 -8.11 4.92
C ARG A 34 -9.82 -9.18 4.62
N PRO A 35 -9.92 -10.38 5.22
CA PRO A 35 -9.05 -11.49 4.86
C PRO A 35 -9.01 -11.74 3.34
N PHE A 36 -7.83 -12.07 2.82
CA PHE A 36 -7.70 -12.43 1.41
C PHE A 36 -8.43 -13.73 1.11
N SER A 37 -9.22 -13.73 0.04
CA SER A 37 -9.88 -14.92 -0.47
C SER A 37 -8.88 -15.82 -1.19
N THR A 38 -9.18 -17.12 -1.28
CA THR A 38 -8.37 -18.08 -2.05
C THR A 38 -8.17 -17.63 -3.50
N ARG A 39 -9.18 -16.96 -4.08
CA ARG A 39 -9.10 -16.42 -5.44
C ARG A 39 -8.07 -15.31 -5.57
N GLU A 40 -8.10 -14.32 -4.68
CA GLU A 40 -7.12 -13.22 -4.67
C GLU A 40 -5.69 -13.77 -4.55
N LEU A 41 -5.50 -14.75 -3.65
CA LEU A 41 -4.20 -15.39 -3.44
C LEU A 41 -3.72 -16.15 -4.69
N ALA A 42 -4.62 -16.88 -5.36
CA ALA A 42 -4.30 -17.59 -6.60
C ALA A 42 -3.97 -16.64 -7.76
N GLU A 43 -4.73 -15.55 -7.94
CA GLU A 43 -4.51 -14.54 -8.98
C GLU A 43 -3.17 -13.82 -8.80
N ALA A 44 -2.74 -13.57 -7.56
CA ALA A 44 -1.43 -13.00 -7.25
C ALA A 44 -0.28 -14.03 -7.31
N ASN A 45 -0.54 -15.27 -7.77
CA ASN A 45 0.40 -16.40 -7.76
C ASN A 45 1.03 -16.66 -6.38
N ILE A 46 0.28 -16.36 -5.32
CA ILE A 46 0.69 -16.59 -3.95
C ILE A 46 0.27 -18.01 -3.60
N VAL A 47 1.24 -18.92 -3.61
CA VAL A 47 1.04 -20.30 -3.17
C VAL A 47 0.74 -20.29 -1.68
N THR A 48 -0.54 -20.27 -1.32
CA THR A 48 -0.95 -20.76 -0.01
C THR A 48 -0.60 -22.23 0.05
N VAL A 49 0.07 -22.66 1.11
CA VAL A 49 0.24 -24.08 1.43
C VAL A 49 -1.15 -24.68 1.73
N MET A 50 -1.95 -24.88 0.71
CA MET A 50 -3.26 -25.52 0.74
C MET A 50 -3.47 -26.30 -0.56
N ASP A 51 -2.44 -27.01 -1.01
CA ASP A 51 -2.72 -28.25 -1.74
C ASP A 51 -1.50 -29.17 -1.77
N ALA A 52 -1.29 -29.91 -0.68
CA ALA A 52 -0.30 -31.00 -0.66
C ALA A 52 -0.54 -32.00 -1.81
N GLN A 53 -1.75 -32.05 -2.36
CA GLN A 53 -2.11 -32.91 -3.50
C GLN A 53 -1.66 -32.33 -4.86
N HIS A 54 -1.68 -31.02 -5.09
CA HIS A 54 -1.10 -30.42 -6.31
C HIS A 54 0.43 -30.44 -6.29
N ILE A 55 1.07 -30.22 -5.13
CA ILE A 55 2.53 -30.21 -5.07
C ILE A 55 3.10 -31.62 -5.27
N ALA A 56 2.39 -32.66 -4.80
CA ALA A 56 2.75 -34.05 -5.08
C ALA A 56 2.63 -34.44 -6.57
N ALA A 57 1.91 -33.67 -7.38
CA ALA A 57 1.78 -33.90 -8.82
C ALA A 57 2.94 -33.32 -9.65
N LEU A 58 3.75 -32.42 -9.07
CA LEU A 58 4.96 -31.87 -9.69
C LEU A 58 6.13 -32.85 -9.49
N LYS A 59 6.21 -33.85 -10.37
CA LYS A 59 7.34 -34.78 -10.43
C LYS A 59 8.53 -34.07 -11.07
N ASP A 60 9.37 -33.48 -10.24
CA ASP A 60 10.85 -33.54 -10.30
C ASP A 60 11.52 -32.40 -9.48
N ASP A 61 10.82 -31.30 -9.19
CA ASP A 61 11.37 -30.16 -8.40
C ASP A 61 10.68 -29.90 -7.03
N ALA A 62 9.67 -30.72 -6.68
CA ALA A 62 8.82 -30.49 -5.51
C ALA A 62 9.55 -30.32 -4.15
N PRO A 63 10.64 -31.04 -3.81
CA PRO A 63 11.21 -30.96 -2.46
C PRO A 63 11.82 -29.59 -2.11
N GLN A 64 12.44 -28.89 -3.06
CA GLN A 64 13.05 -27.58 -2.82
C GLN A 64 12.02 -26.44 -2.83
N LEU A 65 10.98 -26.57 -3.66
CA LEU A 65 9.81 -25.69 -3.66
C LEU A 65 8.97 -25.85 -2.38
N LEU A 66 8.89 -27.07 -1.82
CA LEU A 66 8.21 -27.33 -0.53
C LEU A 66 8.95 -26.70 0.66
N ALA A 67 10.29 -26.74 0.67
CA ALA A 67 11.11 -26.19 1.74
C ALA A 67 11.06 -24.65 1.79
N THR A 68 10.82 -24.00 0.65
CA THR A 68 10.67 -22.54 0.55
C THR A 68 9.24 -22.05 0.78
N ALA A 69 8.23 -22.90 0.51
CA ALA A 69 6.82 -22.62 0.76
C ALA A 69 6.42 -22.65 2.25
N GLN A 70 7.30 -23.07 3.17
CA GLN A 70 7.06 -23.07 4.63
C GLN A 70 7.07 -21.69 5.31
N ARG A 71 6.81 -20.59 4.59
CA ARG A 71 6.75 -19.25 5.17
C ARG A 71 5.30 -18.77 5.22
N SER A 72 4.75 -18.71 6.45
CA SER A 72 3.42 -18.24 6.87
C SER A 72 2.36 -18.20 5.77
N PRO A 73 1.40 -19.13 5.78
CA PRO A 73 0.32 -19.12 4.80
C PRO A 73 -0.34 -17.74 4.74
N ALA A 74 -0.71 -17.24 3.58
CA ALA A 74 -1.27 -15.89 3.47
C ALA A 74 -2.56 -15.68 4.30
N HIS A 75 -3.25 -16.76 4.68
CA HIS A 75 -4.37 -16.73 5.64
C HIS A 75 -3.97 -16.37 7.08
N SER A 76 -2.68 -16.43 7.41
CA SER A 76 -2.11 -16.03 8.70
C SER A 76 -1.60 -14.59 8.71
N TRP A 77 -1.62 -13.89 7.57
CA TRP A 77 -1.16 -12.51 7.51
C TRP A 77 -2.11 -11.59 8.26
N VAL A 78 -1.52 -10.71 9.07
CA VAL A 78 -2.27 -9.77 9.90
C VAL A 78 -2.45 -8.48 9.13
N LEU A 79 -3.70 -8.20 8.72
CA LEU A 79 -4.09 -6.92 8.17
C LEU A 79 -4.44 -5.92 9.30
N PRO A 80 -4.16 -4.63 9.13
CA PRO A 80 -4.66 -3.60 10.05
C PRO A 80 -6.19 -3.71 10.20
N LYS A 81 -6.72 -3.44 11.39
CA LYS A 81 -8.16 -3.33 11.62
C LYS A 81 -8.55 -1.90 11.97
N ARG A 82 -8.13 -0.96 11.13
CA ARG A 82 -8.31 0.48 11.36
C ARG A 82 -8.87 1.17 10.13
N GLN A 83 -9.31 2.41 10.27
CA GLN A 83 -9.76 3.22 9.15
C GLN A 83 -8.57 3.97 8.54
N LEU A 84 -8.63 4.19 7.23
CA LEU A 84 -7.72 5.11 6.53
C LEU A 84 -7.94 6.55 7.03
N PRO A 85 -6.91 7.41 7.00
CA PRO A 85 -7.06 8.82 7.34
C PRO A 85 -8.13 9.52 6.51
N ILE A 86 -8.92 10.38 7.15
CA ILE A 86 -9.97 11.14 6.45
C ILE A 86 -9.38 12.07 5.38
N THR A 87 -8.17 12.59 5.62
CA THR A 87 -7.41 13.43 4.70
C THR A 87 -7.03 12.67 3.43
N PHE A 88 -6.61 11.42 3.55
CA PHE A 88 -6.35 10.56 2.40
C PHE A 88 -7.63 10.21 1.64
N LEU A 89 -8.73 9.94 2.34
CA LEU A 89 -10.04 9.76 1.69
C LEU A 89 -10.52 11.03 0.99
N ASP A 90 -10.21 12.21 1.52
CA ASP A 90 -10.48 13.51 0.88
C ASP A 90 -9.63 13.70 -0.39
N LEU A 91 -8.38 13.24 -0.41
CA LEU A 91 -7.58 13.18 -1.65
C LEU A 91 -8.26 12.26 -2.68
N LEU A 92 -8.67 11.05 -2.29
CA LEU A 92 -9.33 10.12 -3.20
C LEU A 92 -10.67 10.65 -3.73
N ARG A 93 -11.40 11.46 -2.95
CA ARG A 93 -12.59 12.20 -3.42
C ARG A 93 -12.25 13.28 -4.44
N TRP A 94 -11.09 13.90 -4.31
CA TRP A 94 -10.62 14.89 -5.27
C TRP A 94 -10.16 14.22 -6.58
N SER A 95 -9.40 13.13 -6.49
CA SER A 95 -8.99 12.31 -7.65
C SER A 95 -8.68 10.88 -7.21
N ASP A 96 -9.20 9.87 -7.91
CA ASP A 96 -8.95 8.46 -7.60
C ASP A 96 -7.65 7.98 -8.24
N GLY A 97 -6.57 7.96 -7.46
CA GLY A 97 -5.22 7.56 -7.90
C GLY A 97 -4.52 8.58 -8.82
N PRO A 98 -4.39 9.86 -8.41
CA PRO A 98 -3.71 10.87 -9.22
C PRO A 98 -2.20 10.62 -9.29
N ILE A 99 -1.57 11.12 -10.36
CA ILE A 99 -0.12 11.24 -10.48
C ILE A 99 0.23 12.72 -10.42
N VAL A 100 0.94 13.11 -9.37
CA VAL A 100 1.22 14.51 -9.03
C VAL A 100 2.66 14.70 -8.60
N ALA A 101 3.13 15.93 -8.69
CA ALA A 101 4.39 16.35 -8.11
C ALA A 101 4.23 17.64 -7.30
N HIS A 102 4.99 17.74 -6.22
CA HIS A 102 5.21 18.96 -5.46
C HIS A 102 6.70 19.07 -5.12
N LYS A 103 7.37 20.11 -5.62
CA LYS A 103 8.83 20.31 -5.49
C LYS A 103 9.60 19.06 -5.96
N LYS A 104 10.22 18.31 -5.03
CA LYS A 104 10.97 17.08 -5.33
C LYS A 104 10.18 15.80 -5.04
N LEU A 105 8.98 15.92 -4.50
CA LEU A 105 8.10 14.80 -4.19
C LEU A 105 7.26 14.50 -5.42
N PHE A 106 7.48 13.34 -6.04
CA PHE A 106 6.65 12.80 -7.09
C PHE A 106 5.86 11.62 -6.54
N LEU A 107 4.56 11.55 -6.79
CA LEU A 107 3.68 10.52 -6.24
C LEU A 107 2.69 10.01 -7.29
N GLN A 108 2.69 8.70 -7.44
CA GLN A 108 1.67 7.91 -8.13
C GLN A 108 0.78 7.28 -7.06
N PHE A 109 -0.34 7.93 -6.75
CA PHE A 109 -1.26 7.42 -5.74
C PHE A 109 -2.02 6.20 -6.24
N PHE A 110 -2.29 5.27 -5.33
CA PHE A 110 -3.06 4.08 -5.62
C PHE A 110 -4.56 4.38 -5.66
N THR A 111 -5.24 3.67 -6.54
CA THR A 111 -6.68 3.81 -6.74
C THR A 111 -7.47 3.10 -5.64
N THR A 112 -8.76 3.38 -5.56
CA THR A 112 -9.69 2.65 -4.69
C THR A 112 -9.84 1.17 -5.04
N SER A 113 -9.59 0.79 -6.30
CA SER A 113 -9.68 -0.59 -6.80
C SER A 113 -8.94 -0.77 -8.14
N GLY A 114 -8.74 -2.02 -8.56
CA GLY A 114 -8.14 -2.36 -9.85
C GLY A 114 -6.65 -2.67 -9.73
N ILE A 115 -5.94 -2.81 -10.85
CA ILE A 115 -4.54 -3.30 -10.83
C ILE A 115 -3.58 -2.42 -10.00
N ASN A 116 -3.87 -1.12 -9.91
CA ASN A 116 -3.12 -0.15 -9.09
C ASN A 116 -3.86 0.19 -7.79
N GLY A 117 -4.84 -0.62 -7.40
CA GLY A 117 -5.64 -0.40 -6.21
C GLY A 117 -4.85 -0.70 -4.93
N ILE A 118 -5.16 -0.02 -3.84
CA ILE A 118 -4.43 -0.14 -2.57
C ILE A 118 -4.37 -1.61 -2.10
N ARG A 119 -5.48 -2.34 -2.22
CA ARG A 119 -5.56 -3.75 -1.79
C ARG A 119 -4.78 -4.67 -2.72
N GLU A 120 -4.82 -4.42 -4.00
CA GLU A 120 -4.09 -5.15 -5.02
C GLU A 120 -2.59 -4.95 -4.87
N MET A 121 -2.14 -3.72 -4.55
CA MET A 121 -0.75 -3.42 -4.25
C MET A 121 -0.27 -4.04 -2.93
N LEU A 122 -1.08 -4.00 -1.87
CA LEU A 122 -0.83 -4.74 -0.63
C LEU A 122 -0.55 -6.23 -0.92
N LEU A 123 -1.37 -6.81 -1.78
CA LEU A 123 -1.29 -8.22 -2.12
C LEU A 123 -0.11 -8.52 -3.03
N ALA A 124 0.08 -7.79 -4.12
CA ALA A 124 1.11 -8.04 -5.13
C ALA A 124 2.54 -7.99 -4.54
N TYR A 125 2.76 -7.12 -3.55
CA TYR A 125 4.06 -6.96 -2.90
C TYR A 125 4.19 -7.73 -1.59
N HIS A 126 3.17 -8.53 -1.22
CA HIS A 126 3.12 -9.27 0.04
C HIS A 126 3.36 -8.38 1.27
N PHE A 127 2.90 -7.13 1.26
CA PHE A 127 3.08 -6.19 2.38
C PHE A 127 2.71 -6.81 3.74
N PRO A 128 1.56 -7.48 3.90
CA PRO A 128 1.18 -8.06 5.19
C PRO A 128 2.12 -9.16 5.70
N LYS A 129 2.95 -9.75 4.83
CA LYS A 129 3.97 -10.73 5.20
C LYS A 129 5.22 -10.06 5.74
N TYR A 130 5.68 -9.01 5.07
CA TYR A 130 6.97 -8.38 5.29
C TYR A 130 6.89 -7.18 6.24
N LEU A 131 5.77 -6.47 6.20
CA LEU A 131 5.50 -5.24 6.92
C LEU A 131 4.08 -5.31 7.51
N PRO A 132 3.83 -6.20 8.49
CA PRO A 132 2.54 -6.33 9.13
C PRO A 132 2.14 -5.00 9.79
N GLY A 133 0.95 -4.50 9.47
CA GLY A 133 0.46 -3.22 9.99
C GLY A 133 0.75 -2.02 9.08
N PHE A 134 1.51 -2.15 8.00
CA PHE A 134 1.74 -1.07 7.05
C PHE A 134 0.78 -1.14 5.86
N VAL A 135 0.38 0.02 5.34
CA VAL A 135 -0.51 0.13 4.17
C VAL A 135 0.08 1.09 3.15
N PRO A 136 0.56 0.61 1.99
CA PRO A 136 1.10 1.47 0.97
C PRO A 136 -0.03 2.21 0.25
N PHE A 137 0.21 3.46 -0.11
CA PHE A 137 -0.78 4.30 -0.78
C PHE A 137 -0.23 5.03 -2.01
N ALA A 138 1.09 5.03 -2.23
CA ALA A 138 1.70 5.61 -3.41
C ALA A 138 3.07 4.99 -3.74
N LEU A 139 3.51 5.17 -4.98
CA LEU A 139 4.89 5.01 -5.44
C LEU A 139 5.47 6.35 -5.88
N ASP A 140 6.79 6.49 -5.82
CA ASP A 140 7.50 7.70 -6.32
C ASP A 140 8.00 7.60 -7.77
N GLY A 141 7.67 6.51 -8.48
CA GLY A 141 8.18 6.25 -9.84
C GLY A 141 9.62 5.75 -9.93
N CYS A 142 10.35 5.74 -8.81
CA CYS A 142 11.71 5.18 -8.69
C CYS A 142 11.71 3.83 -7.94
N GLY A 143 10.52 3.29 -7.64
CA GLY A 143 10.36 2.02 -6.95
C GLY A 143 10.40 2.16 -5.43
N ASN A 144 10.07 3.33 -4.87
CA ASN A 144 9.91 3.52 -3.43
C ASN A 144 8.43 3.74 -3.10
N PHE A 145 7.95 3.08 -2.05
CA PHE A 145 6.60 3.22 -1.53
C PHE A 145 6.53 4.32 -0.48
N ALA A 146 5.42 5.05 -0.48
CA ALA A 146 4.90 5.73 0.69
C ALA A 146 3.79 4.86 1.32
N ALA A 147 3.86 4.64 2.63
CA ALA A 147 2.90 3.82 3.36
C ALA A 147 2.51 4.44 4.70
N PHE A 148 1.29 4.17 5.14
CA PHE A 148 0.84 4.44 6.50
C PHE A 148 1.44 3.39 7.45
N ASP A 149 2.09 3.84 8.53
CA ASP A 149 2.38 2.98 9.67
C ASP A 149 1.14 2.85 10.56
N MET A 150 0.31 1.87 10.24
CA MET A 150 -0.88 1.52 11.01
C MET A 150 -0.58 0.39 11.99
N ARG A 151 0.56 0.41 12.70
CA ARG A 151 0.79 -0.50 13.85
C ARG A 151 0.24 0.11 15.14
N GLY A 152 0.42 1.41 15.33
CA GLY A 152 -0.10 2.19 16.47
C GLY A 152 -1.54 2.69 16.28
N ALA A 153 -2.19 3.10 17.38
CA ALA A 153 -3.46 3.81 17.29
C ALA A 153 -3.25 5.16 16.57
N PRO A 154 -4.21 5.63 15.76
CA PRO A 154 -4.06 6.91 15.07
C PRO A 154 -4.00 8.06 16.08
N ALA A 155 -3.13 9.02 15.81
CA ALA A 155 -3.12 10.30 16.51
C ALA A 155 -4.04 11.26 15.74
N ASN A 156 -5.14 11.70 16.36
CA ASN A 156 -6.13 12.57 15.71
C ASN A 156 -6.69 12.04 14.38
N GLY A 157 -6.75 10.71 14.20
CA GLY A 157 -7.22 10.08 12.97
C GLY A 157 -6.15 9.91 11.87
N GLU A 158 -4.89 10.28 12.16
CA GLU A 158 -3.75 10.19 11.24
C GLU A 158 -2.73 9.14 11.70
N TYR A 159 -1.87 8.73 10.77
CA TYR A 159 -0.76 7.79 11.02
C TYR A 159 0.55 8.38 10.48
N PRO A 160 1.70 8.01 11.09
CA PRO A 160 3.00 8.31 10.51
C PRO A 160 3.10 7.75 9.09
N ILE A 161 3.80 8.50 8.24
CA ILE A 161 4.11 8.10 6.87
C ILE A 161 5.54 7.58 6.84
N VAL A 162 5.72 6.41 6.24
CA VAL A 162 7.03 5.80 6.03
C VAL A 162 7.36 5.67 4.55
N ALA A 163 8.64 5.85 4.22
CA ALA A 163 9.23 5.51 2.94
C ALA A 163 9.93 4.15 3.03
N MET A 164 9.90 3.39 1.93
CA MET A 164 10.60 2.10 1.81
C MET A 164 10.85 1.76 0.35
N SER A 165 11.94 1.03 0.07
CA SER A 165 12.18 0.50 -1.27
C SER A 165 11.28 -0.71 -1.54
N SER A 166 10.66 -0.76 -2.71
CA SER A 166 9.88 -1.91 -3.17
C SER A 166 10.69 -3.21 -3.29
N GLY A 167 12.01 -3.09 -3.48
CA GLY A 167 12.94 -4.22 -3.48
C GLY A 167 13.42 -4.65 -2.09
N ASN A 168 13.12 -3.87 -1.04
CA ASN A 168 13.64 -4.06 0.32
C ASN A 168 12.56 -3.75 1.38
N LEU A 169 11.53 -4.58 1.44
CA LEU A 169 10.44 -4.44 2.41
C LEU A 169 10.82 -5.08 3.76
N PHE A 170 11.62 -4.38 4.56
CA PHE A 170 11.90 -4.76 5.95
C PHE A 170 11.56 -3.61 6.89
N GLU A 171 11.06 -3.97 8.08
CA GLU A 171 10.63 -2.99 9.07
C GLU A 171 11.78 -2.08 9.52
N ASP A 172 12.97 -2.64 9.73
CA ASP A 172 14.16 -1.91 10.18
C ASP A 172 14.68 -0.90 9.14
N ASP A 173 14.30 -1.08 7.86
CA ASP A 173 14.69 -0.23 6.74
C ASP A 173 13.59 0.78 6.36
N ALA A 174 12.44 0.77 7.07
CA ALA A 174 11.37 1.74 6.86
C ALA A 174 11.73 3.08 7.54
N VAL A 175 11.76 4.16 6.76
CA VAL A 175 12.13 5.49 7.25
C VAL A 175 10.86 6.32 7.45
N VAL A 176 10.64 6.85 8.66
CA VAL A 176 9.54 7.80 8.91
C VAL A 176 9.85 9.13 8.22
N VAL A 177 8.95 9.59 7.36
CA VAL A 177 9.12 10.80 6.54
C VAL A 177 8.15 11.93 6.89
N ALA A 178 7.07 11.65 7.63
CA ALA A 178 6.14 12.64 8.18
C ALA A 178 5.29 12.03 9.30
N ASP A 179 4.69 12.86 10.16
CA ASP A 179 3.81 12.40 11.23
C ASP A 179 2.37 12.14 10.77
N ASN A 180 1.97 12.73 9.63
CA ASN A 180 0.63 12.60 9.06
C ASN A 180 0.62 12.79 7.54
N PHE A 181 -0.52 12.45 6.91
CA PHE A 181 -0.66 12.47 5.46
C PHE A 181 -0.51 13.85 4.83
N VAL A 182 -1.10 14.88 5.45
CA VAL A 182 -1.08 16.25 4.90
C VAL A 182 0.33 16.82 4.94
N GLU A 183 1.02 16.69 6.08
CA GLU A 183 2.42 17.10 6.22
C GLU A 183 3.31 16.41 5.18
N PHE A 184 3.10 15.12 4.93
CA PHE A 184 3.80 14.39 3.88
C PHE A 184 3.60 15.03 2.50
N CYS A 185 2.35 15.33 2.12
CA CYS A 185 2.03 15.97 0.85
C CYS A 185 2.64 17.38 0.71
N TYR A 186 2.75 18.16 1.79
CA TYR A 186 3.43 19.46 1.80
C TYR A 186 4.98 19.36 1.81
N GLY A 187 5.51 18.15 1.99
CA GLY A 187 6.94 17.88 2.03
C GLY A 187 7.67 18.30 0.75
N SER A 188 8.97 18.56 0.85
CA SER A 188 9.78 19.05 -0.28
C SER A 188 10.89 18.11 -0.72
N ARG A 189 10.93 16.90 -0.17
CA ARG A 189 11.97 15.88 -0.38
C ARG A 189 11.39 14.69 -1.14
N SER A 190 12.19 14.08 -2.01
CA SER A 190 11.83 12.82 -2.65
C SER A 190 11.93 11.67 -1.65
N LEU A 191 11.21 10.56 -1.87
CA LEU A 191 11.35 9.36 -1.03
C LEU A 191 12.77 8.79 -1.13
N GLU A 192 13.37 8.79 -2.31
CA GLU A 192 14.76 8.38 -2.55
C GLU A 192 15.73 9.12 -1.61
N SER A 193 15.57 10.43 -1.42
CA SER A 193 16.43 11.23 -0.53
C SER A 193 16.27 10.90 0.96
N TYR A 194 15.21 10.21 1.37
CA TYR A 194 15.08 9.71 2.74
C TYR A 194 15.73 8.33 2.91
N LEU A 195 15.84 7.56 1.83
CA LEU A 195 16.28 6.17 1.86
C LEU A 195 17.78 6.00 1.57
N PHE A 196 18.39 6.90 0.78
CA PHE A 196 19.73 6.69 0.24
C PHE A 196 20.72 7.87 0.41
N ASP A 197 20.32 8.93 1.10
CA ASP A 197 21.19 10.06 1.50
C ASP A 197 21.73 9.89 2.93
#